data_AF-A0A087UYR7-F1
#
_entry.id   AF-A0A087UYR7-F1
#
_cell.length_a   1.000
_cell.length_b   1.000
_cell.length_c   1.000
_cell.angle_alpha   90.00
_cell.angle_beta   90.00
_cell.angle_gamma   90.00
#
_symmetry.space_group_name_H-M   'P 1'
#
loop_
_entity.id
_entity.type
_entity.pdbx_description
1 polymer ?
#
loop_
_entity_poly.entity_id
_entity_poly.type
_entity_poly.pdbx_seq_one_letter_code
_entity_poly.pdbx_strand_id
1 'polypeptide(L)' 'MLSNVADVLYELVLFDKESVKGWLEHTLRLLPSQSSSGTVTATPEQLTEFHANIISAEHVKTVVALMRDFARLYR' A
#
# COMPACT_ATOMS: atom_id res chain seq x y z
N MET A 1 8.75 -5.94 11.83
CA MET A 1 8.19 -4.59 11.78
C MET A 1 7.11 -4.47 10.70
N LEU A 2 7.40 -4.76 9.43
CA LEU A 2 6.41 -4.65 8.34
C LEU A 2 5.14 -5.50 8.59
N SER A 3 5.27 -6.71 9.13
CA SER A 3 4.12 -7.55 9.46
C SER A 3 3.16 -6.87 10.45
N ASN A 4 3.68 -6.27 11.52
CA ASN A 4 2.86 -5.56 12.49
C ASN A 4 2.09 -4.38 11.87
N VAL A 5 2.70 -3.68 10.90
CA VAL A 5 2.03 -2.58 10.19
C VAL A 5 0.93 -3.12 9.27
N ALA A 6 1.18 -4.25 8.60
CA ALA A 6 0.19 -4.93 7.78
C ALA A 6 -1.00 -5.46 8.60
N ASP A 7 -0.75 -5.97 9.80
CA ASP A 7 -1.81 -6.39 10.72
C ASP A 7 -2.72 -5.20 11.07
N VAL A 8 -2.13 -4.06 11.45
CA VAL A 8 -2.90 -2.85 11.76
C VAL A 8 -3.66 -2.33 10.54
N LEU A 9 -3.04 -2.29 9.36
CA LEU A 9 -3.70 -1.85 8.14
C LEU A 9 -4.88 -2.76 7.78
N TYR A 10 -4.73 -4.08 7.94
CA TYR A 10 -5.80 -5.04 7.71
C TYR A 10 -6.97 -4.83 8.67
N GLU A 11 -6.71 -4.66 9.96
CA GLU A 11 -7.75 -4.37 10.96
C GLU A 11 -8.49 -3.05 10.67
N LEU A 12 -7.78 -2.01 10.18
CA LEU A 12 -8.41 -0.77 9.74
C LEU A 12 -9.34 -0.99 8.54
N VAL A 13 -8.93 -1.80 7.56
CA VAL A 13 -9.77 -2.15 6.40
C VAL A 13 -11.02 -2.90 6.83
N LEU A 14 -10.92 -3.79 7.83
CA LEU A 14 -12.07 -4.51 8.38
C LEU A 14 -13.02 -3.58 9.15
N PHE A 15 -12.47 -2.61 9.89
CA PHE A 15 -13.24 -1.67 10.70
C PHE A 15 -14.01 -0.65 9.85
N ASP A 16 -13.34 0.02 8.91
CA ASP A 16 -13.94 1.02 8.02
C ASP A 16 -13.23 1.06 6.67
N LYS A 17 -13.69 0.20 5.76
CA LYS A 17 -13.13 0.06 4.42
C LYS A 17 -13.23 1.35 3.60
N GLU A 18 -14.33 2.08 3.68
CA GLU A 18 -14.54 3.29 2.85
C GLU A 18 -13.61 4.42 3.27
N SER A 19 -13.42 4.64 4.58
CA SER A 19 -12.44 5.60 5.07
C SER A 19 -11.02 5.21 4.67
N VAL A 20 -10.62 3.95 4.86
CA VAL A 20 -9.28 3.48 4.50
C VAL A 20 -9.03 3.59 3.00
N LYS A 21 -10.02 3.31 2.16
CA LYS A 21 -9.94 3.48 0.71
C LYS A 21 -9.55 4.93 0.36
N GLY A 22 -10.20 5.92 0.94
CA GLY A 22 -9.88 7.33 0.73
C GLY A 22 -8.51 7.73 1.28
N TRP A 23 -8.18 7.31 2.51
CA TRP A 23 -6.90 7.62 3.15
C TRP A 23 -5.72 7.03 2.40
N LEU A 24 -5.83 5.77 1.96
CA LEU A 24 -4.77 5.08 1.24
C LEU A 24 -4.55 5.70 -0.14
N GLU A 25 -5.62 6.01 -0.87
CA GLU A 25 -5.53 6.69 -2.16
C GLU A 25 -4.83 8.04 -2.03
N HIS A 26 -5.23 8.86 -1.05
CA HIS A 26 -4.60 10.15 -0.80
C HIS A 26 -3.11 10.00 -0.44
N THR A 27 -2.77 9.05 0.43
CA THR A 27 -1.39 8.82 0.89
C THR A 27 -0.50 8.36 -0.25
N LEU A 28 -0.97 7.45 -1.11
CA LEU A 28 -0.19 6.94 -2.25
C LEU A 28 0.17 8.04 -3.25
N ARG A 29 -0.69 9.05 -3.42
CA ARG A 29 -0.41 10.22 -4.28
C ARG A 29 0.69 11.14 -3.72
N LEU A 30 0.94 11.08 -2.41
CA LEU A 30 1.97 11.88 -1.74
C LEU A 30 3.33 11.18 -1.68
N LEU A 31 3.40 9.90 -2.06
CA LEU A 31 4.66 9.17 -2.05
C LEU A 31 5.60 9.68 -3.15
N PRO A 32 6.93 9.63 -2.92
CA PRO A 32 7.90 9.94 -3.95
C PRO A 32 7.69 9.06 -5.18
N SER A 33 7.45 9.68 -6.34
CA SER A 33 7.34 8.95 -7.62
C SER A 33 8.70 8.73 -8.30
N GLN A 34 9.72 9.44 -7.84
CA GLN A 34 11.08 9.38 -8.37
C GLN A 34 12.11 9.34 -7.23
N SER A 35 13.19 8.60 -7.45
CA SER A 35 14.35 8.58 -6.56
C SER A 35 15.15 9.88 -6.70
N SER A 36 16.12 10.10 -5.80
CA SER A 36 17.06 11.23 -5.90
C SER A 36 17.91 11.22 -7.17
N SER A 37 18.03 10.07 -7.84
CA SER A 37 18.69 9.92 -9.14
C SER A 37 17.76 10.16 -10.35
N GLY A 38 16.49 10.50 -10.13
CA GLY A 38 15.50 10.72 -11.19
C GLY A 38 14.92 9.42 -11.77
N THR A 39 15.16 8.28 -11.13
CA THR A 39 14.60 6.99 -11.58
C THR A 39 13.17 6.84 -11.04
N VAL A 40 12.25 6.32 -11.85
CA VAL A 40 10.87 6.04 -11.39
C VAL A 40 10.90 5.02 -10.25
N THR A 41 10.38 5.42 -9.09
CA THR A 41 10.31 4.57 -7.88
C THR A 41 9.12 3.64 -7.93
N ALA A 42 7.93 4.17 -8.21
CA ALA A 42 6.70 3.40 -8.39
C ALA A 42 5.86 4.04 -9.50
N THR A 43 5.32 3.22 -10.40
CA THR A 43 4.44 3.71 -11.47
C THR A 43 3.02 3.97 -10.95
N PRO A 44 2.23 4.84 -11.61
CA PRO A 44 0.83 5.05 -11.28
C PRO A 44 0.01 3.74 -11.25
N GLU A 45 0.30 2.81 -12.16
CA GLU A 45 -0.35 1.51 -12.24
C GLU A 45 -0.02 0.65 -11.00
N GLN A 46 1.25 0.61 -10.59
CA GLN A 46 1.67 -0.12 -9.39
C GLN A 46 1.01 0.44 -8.12
N LEU A 47 0.86 1.77 -8.03
CA LEU A 47 0.16 2.41 -6.91
C LEU A 47 -1.34 2.06 -6.89
N THR A 48 -1.98 2.09 -8.07
CA THR A 48 -3.41 1.76 -8.22
C THR A 48 -3.68 0.29 -7.92
N GLU A 49 -2.83 -0.60 -8.41
CA GLU A 49 -2.91 -2.04 -8.15
C GLU A 49 -2.69 -2.36 -6.67
N PHE A 50 -1.68 -1.75 -6.04
CA PHE A 50 -1.44 -1.91 -4.61
C PHE A 50 -2.65 -1.48 -3.78
N HIS A 51 -3.25 -0.32 -4.11
CA HIS A 51 -4.47 0.16 -3.46
C HIS A 51 -5.62 -0.84 -3.59
N ALA A 52 -5.95 -1.25 -4.82
CA ALA A 52 -7.04 -2.17 -5.08
C ALA A 52 -6.85 -3.51 -4.35
N ASN A 53 -5.63 -4.04 -4.37
CA ASN A 53 -5.29 -5.32 -3.73
C ASN A 53 -5.36 -5.24 -2.19
N ILE A 54 -4.99 -4.12 -1.57
CA ILE A 54 -5.15 -3.93 -0.12
C ILE A 54 -6.63 -3.87 0.27
N ILE A 55 -7.46 -3.12 -0.46
CA ILE A 55 -8.89 -2.93 -0.15
C ILE A 55 -9.72 -4.21 -0.37
N SER A 56 -9.28 -5.08 -1.28
CA SER A 56 -9.91 -6.36 -1.60
C SER A 56 -9.35 -7.56 -0.85
N ALA A 57 -8.29 -7.38 -0.05
CA ALA A 57 -7.66 -8.49 0.66
C ALA A 57 -8.59 -9.14 1.69
N GLU A 58 -8.78 -10.45 1.57
CA GLU A 58 -9.59 -11.26 2.50
C GLU A 58 -8.78 -11.82 3.68
N HIS A 59 -7.45 -11.77 3.58
CA HIS A 59 -6.55 -12.37 4.55
C HIS A 59 -5.38 -11.45 4.85
N VAL A 60 -5.04 -11.31 6.14
CA VAL A 60 -3.90 -10.51 6.60
C VAL A 60 -2.57 -10.93 5.95
N LYS A 61 -2.39 -12.24 5.67
CA LYS A 61 -1.20 -12.75 4.97
C LYS A 61 -1.03 -12.14 3.58
N THR A 62 -2.14 -11.84 2.89
CA THR A 62 -2.14 -11.16 1.59
C THR A 62 -1.65 -9.73 1.75
N VAL A 63 -2.16 -8.99 2.75
CA VAL A 63 -1.72 -7.62 3.08
C VAL A 63 -0.22 -7.60 3.39
N VAL A 64 0.28 -8.54 4.20
CA VAL A 64 1.71 -8.65 4.53
C VAL A 64 2.57 -8.87 3.29
N ALA A 65 2.12 -9.69 2.34
CA ALA A 65 2.82 -9.95 1.08
C ALA A 65 2.83 -8.68 0.20
N LEU A 66 1.65 -8.07 -0.02
CA LEU A 66 1.49 -6.85 -0.81
C LEU A 66 2.36 -5.70 -0.27
N MET A 67 2.33 -5.47 1.05
CA MET A 67 3.16 -4.44 1.68
C MET A 67 4.66 -4.70 1.48
N ARG A 68 5.07 -5.97 1.47
CA ARG A 68 6.49 -6.33 1.29
C ARG A 68 6.95 -6.06 -0.13
N ASP A 69 6.13 -6.41 -1.11
CA ASP A 69 6.44 -6.18 -2.52
C ASP A 69 6.40 -4.69 -2.85
N PHE A 70 5.41 -3.97 -2.33
CA PHE A 70 5.33 -2.52 -2.46
C PHE A 70 6.54 -1.80 -1.84
N ALA A 71 6.94 -2.18 -0.62
CA ALA A 71 8.08 -1.57 0.06
C ALA A 71 9.42 -1.78 -0.68
N ARG A 72 9.53 -2.78 -1.58
CA ARG A 72 10.74 -3.00 -2.39
C ARG A 72 10.90 -1.96 -3.49
N LEU A 73 9.83 -1.31 -3.92
CA LEU A 73 9.87 -0.23 -4.91
C LEU A 73 10.63 0.99 -4.38
N TYR A 74 10.67 1.17 -3.06
CA TYR A 74 11.26 2.32 -2.37
C TYR A 74 12.63 2.03 -1.71
N ARG A 75 13.33 0.97 -2.14
CA ARG A 75 14.65 0.61 -1.62
C ARG A 75 15.79 1.07 -2.50
#